data_AF-A0AAE0FJM8-F1
#
_entry.id   AF-A0AAE0FJM8-F1
#
_cell.length_a   1.000
_cell.length_b   1.000
_cell.length_c   1.000
_cell.angle_alpha   90.00
_cell.angle_beta   90.00
_cell.angle_gamma   90.00
#
_symmetry.space_group_name_H-M   'P 1'
#
loop_
_entity.id
_entity.type
_entity.pdbx_description
1 polymer ?
#
loop_
_entity_poly.entity_id
_entity_poly.type
_entity_poly.pdbx_seq_one_letter_code
_entity_poly.pdbx_strand_id
1 'polypeptide(L)'
;MESSAGSRVAYALAYIVLGFFLKEMGIFKSEDGESLLRIIFTVTLPAVLMKTFVSVTFNASSVTIMSIALCHSVIALGVGWLLFRNLEKRDAALLAGSSVGVNLGLFVYPFAEAIWGLEGLIAAVTFDLANQWSILLTSYAMFRQIALGGEGGLSGLARTTFKRIISTPCLLAVYAALFLQVTKLPLPGVVDNLLTPLATANKPVALLALGIMLNLNIRREQRQGLICLLGARYGVALGLAGLLALFFPAALPPNLYAPVLVAICAPVPLLSVQYAVEFACNSGVAAAACNLTNVLSFGLLVAVSTCVPAYGVGVMGIPMLASSALCFIGVRLTLPRISGSLKPSGSPEAHRFSSSSPAFLADQKAIKWSEYGAARYLWKAEE
;
A
#
# COMPACT_ATOMS: atom_id res chain seq x y z
N MET A 1 12.21 -32.05 -2.18
CA MET A 1 11.00 -32.02 -1.34
C MET A 1 10.45 -30.61 -1.38
N GLU A 2 9.34 -30.37 -2.07
CA GLU A 2 8.69 -29.05 -2.02
C GLU A 2 8.20 -28.79 -0.60
N SER A 3 8.65 -27.67 -0.03
CA SER A 3 8.23 -27.20 1.29
C SER A 3 6.72 -26.90 1.25
N SER A 4 5.94 -27.45 2.20
CA SER A 4 4.49 -27.20 2.29
C SER A 4 4.18 -25.70 2.36
N ALA A 5 3.00 -25.26 1.91
CA ALA A 5 2.60 -23.85 1.98
C ALA A 5 2.77 -23.23 3.39
N GLY A 6 2.47 -24.01 4.44
CA GLY A 6 2.71 -23.61 5.82
C GLY A 6 4.17 -23.32 6.14
N SER A 7 5.10 -24.17 5.67
CA SER A 7 6.54 -23.91 5.84
C SER A 7 7.04 -22.69 5.07
N ARG A 8 6.49 -22.40 3.88
CA ARG A 8 6.82 -21.17 3.11
C ARG A 8 6.36 -19.91 3.83
N VAL A 9 5.19 -19.94 4.48
CA VAL A 9 4.71 -18.84 5.34
C VAL A 9 5.58 -18.70 6.59
N ALA A 10 5.96 -19.81 7.22
CA ALA A 10 6.86 -19.80 8.38
C ALA A 10 8.22 -19.15 8.04
N TYR A 11 8.78 -19.43 6.86
CA TYR A 11 9.99 -18.76 6.39
C TYR A 11 9.77 -17.26 6.14
N ALA A 12 8.63 -16.88 5.55
CA ALA A 12 8.32 -15.46 5.35
C ALA A 12 8.21 -14.71 6.69
N LEU A 13 7.58 -15.33 7.69
CA LEU A 13 7.54 -14.84 9.06
C LEU A 13 8.91 -14.74 9.71
N ALA A 14 9.77 -15.74 9.50
CA ALA A 14 11.12 -15.75 10.06
C ALA A 14 11.93 -14.52 9.60
N TYR A 15 11.79 -14.07 8.35
CA TYR A 15 12.45 -12.84 7.88
C TYR A 15 11.94 -11.57 8.59
N ILE A 16 10.63 -11.46 8.82
CA ILE A 16 10.06 -10.32 9.56
C ILE A 16 10.56 -10.34 11.01
N VAL A 17 10.47 -11.49 11.67
CA VAL A 17 10.91 -11.68 13.05
C VAL A 17 12.41 -11.38 13.19
N LEU A 18 13.22 -11.87 12.25
CA LEU A 18 14.65 -11.57 12.20
C LEU A 18 14.90 -10.06 12.08
N GLY A 19 14.25 -9.38 11.14
CA GLY A 19 14.40 -7.94 10.96
C GLY A 19 14.03 -7.14 12.21
N PHE A 20 12.94 -7.53 12.87
CA PHE A 20 12.53 -6.94 14.14
C PHE A 20 13.59 -7.14 15.22
N PHE A 21 14.08 -8.36 15.42
CA PHE A 21 15.10 -8.64 16.44
C PHE A 21 16.44 -7.94 16.16
N LEU A 22 16.89 -7.88 14.91
CA LEU A 22 18.12 -7.17 14.55
C LEU A 22 18.01 -5.67 14.88
N LYS A 23 16.82 -5.09 14.71
CA LYS A 23 16.53 -3.71 15.12
C LYS A 23 16.52 -3.56 16.64
N GLU A 24 15.86 -4.47 17.38
CA GLU A 24 15.82 -4.43 18.85
C GLU A 24 17.21 -4.66 19.50
N MET A 25 18.10 -5.42 18.85
CA MET A 25 19.49 -5.57 19.27
C MET A 25 20.37 -4.35 18.93
N GLY A 26 19.82 -3.33 18.26
CA GLY A 26 20.54 -2.13 17.86
C GLY A 26 21.51 -2.32 16.69
N ILE A 27 21.47 -3.48 16.00
CA ILE A 27 22.29 -3.76 14.81
C ILE A 27 21.79 -2.92 13.63
N PHE A 28 20.46 -2.82 13.48
CA PHE A 28 19.81 -1.94 12.52
C PHE A 28 18.98 -0.88 13.22
N LYS A 29 18.81 0.26 12.56
CA LYS A 29 17.90 1.33 12.95
C LYS A 29 16.70 1.40 11.99
N SER A 30 15.70 2.22 12.33
CA SER A 30 14.49 2.34 11.50
C SER A 30 14.83 2.93 10.12
N GLU A 31 15.83 3.82 10.06
CA GLU A 31 16.34 4.47 8.86
C GLU A 31 17.02 3.49 7.90
N ASP A 32 17.60 2.40 8.42
CA ASP A 32 18.15 1.32 7.59
C ASP A 32 17.03 0.57 6.87
N GLY A 33 15.89 0.37 7.55
CA GLY A 33 14.66 -0.15 6.95
C GLY A 33 14.17 0.73 5.80
N GLU A 34 14.15 2.06 5.99
CA GLU A 34 13.80 3.01 4.93
C GLU A 34 14.78 2.96 3.74
N SER A 35 16.06 2.72 4.01
CA SER A 35 17.08 2.54 2.98
C SER A 35 16.84 1.25 2.17
N LEU A 36 16.45 0.16 2.83
CA LEU A 36 16.04 -1.09 2.16
C LEU A 36 14.79 -0.87 1.29
N LEU A 37 13.79 -0.13 1.79
CA LEU A 37 12.62 0.21 0.99
C LEU A 37 12.99 0.95 -0.30
N ARG A 38 13.97 1.85 -0.23
CA ARG A 38 14.45 2.56 -1.42
C ARG A 38 14.96 1.56 -2.46
N ILE A 39 15.81 0.61 -2.05
CA ILE A 39 16.31 -0.46 -2.93
C ILE A 39 15.15 -1.30 -3.48
N ILE A 40 14.16 -1.62 -2.64
CA ILE A 40 13.00 -2.40 -3.03
C ILE A 40 12.23 -1.70 -4.15
N PHE A 41 11.80 -0.46 -3.94
CA PHE A 41 10.95 0.25 -4.89
C PHE A 41 11.68 0.74 -6.15
N THR A 42 13.01 0.83 -6.14
CA THR A 42 13.79 1.27 -7.30
C THR A 42 14.40 0.14 -8.10
N VAL A 43 14.72 -1.00 -7.47
CA VAL A 43 15.46 -2.09 -8.13
C VAL A 43 14.68 -3.41 -8.08
N THR A 44 14.45 -3.97 -6.90
CA THR A 44 14.01 -5.37 -6.81
C THR A 44 12.53 -5.56 -7.14
N LEU A 45 11.65 -4.64 -6.71
CA LEU A 45 10.23 -4.70 -7.02
C LEU A 45 9.94 -4.43 -8.50
N PRO A 46 10.57 -3.42 -9.16
CA PRO A 46 10.52 -3.31 -10.62
C PRO A 46 10.95 -4.59 -11.35
N ALA A 47 11.99 -5.29 -10.88
CA ALA A 47 12.41 -6.56 -11.46
C ALA A 47 11.34 -7.67 -11.33
N VAL A 48 10.71 -7.79 -10.14
CA VAL A 48 9.57 -8.70 -9.93
C VAL A 48 8.43 -8.38 -10.90
N LEU A 49 8.04 -7.10 -10.98
CA LEU A 49 6.96 -6.64 -11.85
C LEU A 49 7.25 -6.94 -13.31
N MET A 50 8.47 -6.63 -13.77
CA MET A 50 8.88 -6.88 -15.15
C MET A 50 8.76 -8.36 -15.52
N LYS A 51 9.34 -9.25 -14.69
CA LYS A 51 9.30 -10.70 -14.94
C LYS A 51 7.88 -11.27 -14.85
N THR A 52 7.09 -10.78 -13.91
CA THR A 52 5.71 -11.28 -13.71
C THR A 52 4.82 -10.84 -14.86
N PHE A 53 4.80 -9.54 -15.20
CA PHE A 53 3.86 -9.00 -16.20
C PHE A 53 4.12 -9.49 -17.62
N VAL A 54 5.36 -9.84 -18.00
CA VAL A 54 5.63 -10.49 -19.30
C VAL A 54 4.89 -11.83 -19.43
N SER A 55 4.56 -12.48 -18.30
CA SER A 55 3.84 -13.75 -18.24
C SER A 55 2.33 -13.62 -17.97
N VAL A 56 1.82 -12.43 -17.65
CA VAL A 56 0.41 -12.23 -17.26
C VAL A 56 -0.49 -12.26 -18.49
N THR A 57 -1.34 -13.27 -18.68
CA THR A 57 -2.36 -13.22 -19.76
C THR A 57 -3.58 -12.43 -19.31
N PHE A 58 -3.84 -11.28 -19.92
CA PHE A 58 -5.05 -10.49 -19.64
C PHE A 58 -6.29 -11.22 -20.17
N ASN A 59 -7.15 -11.61 -19.24
CA ASN A 59 -8.40 -12.33 -19.50
C ASN A 59 -9.55 -11.72 -18.70
N ALA A 60 -10.75 -12.33 -18.80
CA ALA A 60 -11.92 -11.87 -18.06
C ALA A 60 -11.69 -11.78 -16.55
N SER A 61 -10.98 -12.75 -15.95
CA SER A 61 -10.63 -12.71 -14.52
C SER A 61 -9.73 -11.52 -14.17
N SER A 62 -8.80 -11.15 -15.06
CA SER A 62 -7.94 -9.98 -14.85
C SER A 62 -8.76 -8.69 -14.78
N VAL A 63 -9.73 -8.53 -15.70
CA VAL A 63 -10.66 -7.39 -15.70
C VAL A 63 -11.48 -7.39 -14.41
N THR A 64 -12.05 -8.53 -14.01
CA THR A 64 -12.80 -8.64 -12.74
C THR A 64 -11.96 -8.24 -11.53
N ILE A 65 -10.72 -8.71 -11.43
CA ILE A 65 -9.80 -8.36 -10.34
C ILE A 65 -9.54 -6.85 -10.30
N MET A 66 -9.25 -6.23 -11.45
CA MET A 66 -9.04 -4.78 -11.55
C MET A 66 -10.30 -3.99 -11.19
N SER A 67 -11.48 -4.45 -11.62
CA SER A 67 -12.77 -3.85 -11.25
C SER A 67 -13.00 -3.92 -9.74
N ILE A 68 -12.72 -5.06 -9.09
CA ILE A 68 -12.80 -5.20 -7.64
C ILE A 68 -11.87 -4.20 -6.93
N ALA A 69 -10.63 -4.05 -7.40
CA ALA A 69 -9.66 -3.10 -6.84
C ALA A 69 -10.12 -1.64 -6.96
N LEU A 70 -10.71 -1.25 -8.11
CA LEU A 70 -11.30 0.07 -8.32
C LEU A 70 -12.53 0.28 -7.43
N CYS A 71 -13.45 -0.69 -7.38
CA CYS A 71 -14.63 -0.63 -6.52
C CYS A 71 -14.24 -0.48 -5.04
N HIS A 72 -13.28 -1.27 -4.57
CA HIS A 72 -12.72 -1.15 -3.23
C HIS A 72 -12.22 0.28 -2.97
N SER A 73 -11.44 0.83 -3.90
CA SER A 73 -10.86 2.17 -3.74
C SER A 73 -11.89 3.29 -3.77
N VAL A 74 -12.93 3.18 -4.61
CA VAL A 74 -14.04 4.15 -4.67
C VAL A 74 -14.89 4.13 -3.40
N ILE A 75 -15.21 2.94 -2.88
CA ILE A 75 -15.95 2.80 -1.62
C ILE A 75 -15.12 3.36 -0.47
N ALA A 76 -13.83 3.01 -0.40
CA ALA A 76 -12.95 3.48 0.65
C ALA A 76 -12.72 4.99 0.61
N LEU A 77 -12.65 5.60 -0.59
CA LEU A 77 -12.68 7.05 -0.79
C LEU A 77 -13.94 7.67 -0.19
N GLY A 78 -15.11 7.16 -0.56
CA GLY A 78 -16.39 7.69 -0.10
C GLY A 78 -16.54 7.61 1.42
N VAL A 79 -16.27 6.44 2.00
CA VAL A 79 -16.33 6.20 3.45
C VAL A 79 -15.30 7.07 4.18
N GLY A 80 -14.05 7.11 3.71
CA GLY A 80 -12.99 7.93 4.31
C GLY A 80 -13.34 9.41 4.28
N TRP A 81 -13.82 9.93 3.15
CA TRP A 81 -14.26 11.32 3.06
C TRP A 81 -15.42 11.62 4.01
N LEU A 82 -16.47 10.78 4.04
CA LEU A 82 -17.63 10.99 4.89
C LEU A 82 -17.26 11.00 6.38
N LEU A 83 -16.37 10.12 6.82
CA LEU A 83 -15.95 9.99 8.22
C LEU A 83 -15.01 11.10 8.67
N PHE A 84 -14.11 11.58 7.80
CA PHE A 84 -12.99 12.44 8.20
C PHE A 84 -13.07 13.88 7.70
N ARG A 85 -13.99 14.24 6.79
CA ARG A 85 -14.11 15.61 6.22
C ARG A 85 -14.33 16.74 7.24
N ASN A 86 -14.77 16.41 8.46
CA ASN A 86 -15.05 17.38 9.52
C ASN A 86 -13.86 17.62 10.48
N LEU A 87 -12.73 16.93 10.26
CA LEU A 87 -11.49 17.16 11.00
C LEU A 87 -10.76 18.40 10.49
N GLU A 88 -9.72 18.82 11.21
CA GLU A 88 -8.76 19.78 10.69
C GLU A 88 -8.20 19.31 9.33
N LYS A 89 -7.98 20.24 8.40
CA LYS A 89 -7.58 19.97 7.00
C LYS A 89 -6.49 18.88 6.87
N ARG A 90 -5.41 18.98 7.64
CA ARG A 90 -4.28 18.04 7.55
C ARG A 90 -4.61 16.66 8.10
N ASP A 91 -5.43 16.57 9.14
CA ASP A 91 -5.87 15.29 9.69
C ASP A 91 -6.94 14.63 8.82
N ALA A 92 -7.84 15.43 8.25
CA ALA A 92 -8.81 15.00 7.26
C ALA A 92 -8.08 14.45 6.02
N ALA A 93 -7.10 15.20 5.49
CA ALA A 93 -6.25 14.79 4.37
C ALA A 93 -5.55 13.46 4.66
N LEU A 94 -4.94 13.36 5.84
CA LEU A 94 -4.21 12.19 6.30
C LEU A 94 -5.10 10.95 6.41
N LEU A 95 -6.17 11.00 7.21
CA LEU A 95 -6.99 9.81 7.49
C LEU A 95 -7.83 9.42 6.27
N ALA A 96 -8.38 10.39 5.55
CA ALA A 96 -9.19 10.11 4.37
C ALA A 96 -8.31 9.62 3.21
N GLY A 97 -7.17 10.27 2.95
CA GLY A 97 -6.19 9.82 1.95
C GLY A 97 -5.60 8.45 2.27
N SER A 98 -5.30 8.19 3.55
CA SER A 98 -4.82 6.88 4.03
C SER A 98 -5.91 5.81 4.06
N SER A 99 -7.16 6.12 3.70
CA SER A 99 -8.23 5.13 3.49
C SER A 99 -8.24 4.57 2.06
N VAL A 100 -7.57 5.23 1.11
CA VAL A 100 -7.61 4.87 -0.32
C VAL A 100 -6.40 4.04 -0.72
N GLY A 101 -6.66 2.96 -1.46
CA GLY A 101 -5.63 2.02 -1.94
C GLY A 101 -4.99 1.20 -0.81
N VAL A 102 -4.20 0.20 -1.16
CA VAL A 102 -3.57 -0.76 -0.23
C VAL A 102 -2.10 -1.03 -0.56
N ASN A 103 -1.34 -1.55 0.41
CA ASN A 103 0.07 -1.90 0.25
C ASN A 103 0.23 -3.35 -0.27
N LEU A 104 0.36 -3.52 -1.59
CA LEU A 104 0.49 -4.84 -2.20
C LEU A 104 1.95 -5.22 -2.49
N GLY A 105 2.70 -4.33 -3.13
CA GLY A 105 4.07 -4.62 -3.58
C GLY A 105 5.03 -4.99 -2.44
N LEU A 106 4.97 -4.29 -1.31
CA LEU A 106 5.86 -4.59 -0.18
C LEU A 106 5.35 -5.74 0.70
N PHE A 107 4.03 -5.88 0.83
CA PHE A 107 3.41 -6.79 1.78
C PHE A 107 2.79 -8.03 1.09
N VAL A 108 1.78 -7.84 0.25
CA VAL A 108 1.02 -8.98 -0.32
C VAL A 108 1.85 -9.81 -1.30
N TYR A 109 2.70 -9.22 -2.14
CA TYR A 109 3.45 -9.97 -3.15
C TYR A 109 4.30 -11.10 -2.55
N PRO A 110 5.19 -10.85 -1.56
CA PRO A 110 5.93 -11.89 -0.85
C PRO A 110 5.08 -13.06 -0.35
N PHE A 111 3.91 -12.77 0.23
CA PHE A 111 3.05 -13.78 0.83
C PHE A 111 2.18 -14.49 -0.21
N ALA A 112 1.69 -13.79 -1.22
CA ALA A 112 0.89 -14.37 -2.29
C ALA A 112 1.73 -15.40 -3.06
N GLU A 113 2.98 -15.06 -3.37
CA GLU A 113 3.95 -15.98 -3.94
C GLU A 113 4.28 -17.15 -2.99
N ALA A 114 4.45 -16.87 -1.69
CA ALA A 114 4.73 -17.92 -0.69
C ALA A 114 3.60 -18.95 -0.55
N ILE A 115 2.35 -18.51 -0.60
CA ILE A 115 1.19 -19.35 -0.27
C ILE A 115 0.68 -20.03 -1.54
N TRP A 116 0.37 -19.23 -2.57
CA TRP A 116 -0.32 -19.65 -3.78
C TRP A 116 0.59 -19.70 -5.02
N GLY A 117 1.90 -19.48 -4.85
CA GLY A 117 2.85 -19.53 -5.96
C GLY A 117 2.65 -18.39 -6.97
N LEU A 118 3.07 -18.64 -8.21
CA LEU A 118 3.03 -17.65 -9.28
C LEU A 118 1.60 -17.17 -9.58
N GLU A 119 0.59 -18.05 -9.51
CA GLU A 119 -0.80 -17.66 -9.76
C GLU A 119 -1.32 -16.63 -8.75
N GLY A 120 -1.03 -16.82 -7.46
CA GLY A 120 -1.39 -15.86 -6.43
C GLY A 120 -0.65 -14.53 -6.59
N LEU A 121 0.64 -14.58 -6.96
CA LEU A 121 1.41 -13.38 -7.28
C LEU A 121 0.78 -12.64 -8.48
N ILE A 122 0.42 -13.35 -9.55
CA ILE A 122 -0.27 -12.79 -10.73
C ILE A 122 -1.59 -12.10 -10.32
N ALA A 123 -2.39 -12.72 -9.44
CA ALA A 123 -3.61 -12.11 -8.94
C ALA A 123 -3.33 -10.80 -8.17
N ALA A 124 -2.32 -10.81 -7.30
CA ALA A 124 -1.94 -9.67 -6.49
C ALA A 124 -1.39 -8.50 -7.33
N VAL A 125 -0.51 -8.76 -8.32
CA VAL A 125 0.02 -7.71 -9.21
C VAL A 125 -1.08 -7.16 -10.13
N THR A 126 -2.03 -8.00 -10.56
CA THR A 126 -3.16 -7.57 -11.39
C THR A 126 -4.11 -6.67 -10.62
N PHE A 127 -4.40 -7.01 -9.35
CA PHE A 127 -5.12 -6.11 -8.45
C PHE A 127 -4.34 -4.81 -8.25
N ASP A 128 -3.03 -4.92 -8.04
CA ASP A 128 -2.19 -3.75 -7.77
C ASP A 128 -2.13 -2.79 -8.95
N LEU A 129 -2.23 -3.28 -10.18
CA LEU A 129 -2.28 -2.45 -11.38
C LEU A 129 -3.36 -1.36 -11.25
N ALA A 130 -4.57 -1.71 -10.83
CA ALA A 130 -5.66 -0.76 -10.60
C ALA A 130 -5.51 0.04 -9.29
N ASN A 131 -4.98 -0.60 -8.25
CA ASN A 131 -4.70 0.02 -6.96
C ASN A 131 -3.70 1.19 -7.06
N GLN A 132 -2.64 1.06 -7.86
CA GLN A 132 -1.63 2.12 -8.04
C GLN A 132 -2.24 3.41 -8.60
N TRP A 133 -3.17 3.31 -9.56
CA TRP A 133 -3.91 4.47 -10.05
C TRP A 133 -4.73 5.12 -8.93
N SER A 134 -5.36 4.31 -8.08
CA SER A 134 -6.14 4.82 -6.95
C SER A 134 -5.28 5.53 -5.91
N ILE A 135 -4.05 5.07 -5.66
CA ILE A 135 -3.13 5.75 -4.75
C ILE A 135 -2.59 7.04 -5.38
N LEU A 136 -2.06 6.95 -6.61
CA LEU A 136 -1.36 8.07 -7.27
C LEU A 136 -2.29 9.18 -7.75
N LEU A 137 -3.54 8.87 -8.10
CA LEU A 137 -4.58 9.86 -8.43
C LEU A 137 -5.36 10.23 -7.19
N THR A 138 -6.13 9.30 -6.66
CA THR A 138 -7.20 9.61 -5.71
C THR A 138 -6.64 9.92 -4.33
N SER A 139 -5.81 9.05 -3.75
CA SER A 139 -5.19 9.33 -2.45
C SER A 139 -4.35 10.60 -2.49
N TYR A 140 -3.47 10.74 -3.49
CA TYR A 140 -2.68 11.95 -3.69
C TYR A 140 -3.55 13.22 -3.82
N ALA A 141 -4.64 13.16 -4.59
CA ALA A 141 -5.56 14.27 -4.73
C ALA A 141 -6.21 14.63 -3.40
N MET A 142 -6.61 13.65 -2.57
CA MET A 142 -7.15 13.93 -1.23
C MET A 142 -6.12 14.62 -0.35
N PHE A 143 -4.89 14.09 -0.30
CA PHE A 143 -3.82 14.70 0.47
C PHE A 143 -3.58 16.15 0.03
N ARG A 144 -3.39 16.36 -1.27
CA ARG A 144 -3.10 17.68 -1.82
C ARG A 144 -4.25 18.67 -1.65
N GLN A 145 -5.46 18.30 -2.08
CA GLN A 145 -6.60 19.22 -2.12
C GLN A 145 -7.07 19.58 -0.71
N ILE A 146 -7.14 18.60 0.19
CA ILE A 146 -7.62 18.84 1.55
C ILE A 146 -6.54 19.59 2.35
N ALA A 147 -5.27 19.18 2.28
CA ALA A 147 -4.21 19.81 3.07
C ALA A 147 -3.90 21.24 2.60
N LEU A 148 -3.92 21.50 1.29
CA LEU A 148 -3.70 22.84 0.72
C LEU A 148 -4.98 23.66 0.57
N GLY A 149 -6.14 23.15 1.01
CA GLY A 149 -7.41 23.87 0.92
C GLY A 149 -7.85 24.24 -0.49
N GLY A 150 -7.48 23.45 -1.50
CA GLY A 150 -7.85 23.68 -2.91
C GLY A 150 -6.88 24.56 -3.71
N GLU A 151 -5.75 24.98 -3.13
CA GLU A 151 -4.76 25.79 -3.84
C GLU A 151 -4.03 25.01 -4.96
N GLY A 152 -3.80 25.67 -6.09
CA GLY A 152 -3.02 25.14 -7.22
C GLY A 152 -3.83 24.54 -8.38
N GLY A 153 -5.17 24.59 -8.32
CA GLY A 153 -6.07 24.28 -9.42
C GLY A 153 -6.05 22.83 -9.92
N LEU A 154 -7.05 22.46 -10.74
CA LEU A 154 -7.17 21.12 -11.30
C LEU A 154 -5.99 20.78 -12.25
N SER A 155 -5.53 21.77 -13.03
CA SER A 155 -4.43 21.61 -13.98
C SER A 155 -3.09 21.32 -13.30
N GLY A 156 -2.81 21.97 -12.17
CA GLY A 156 -1.62 21.71 -11.37
C GLY A 156 -1.63 20.33 -10.73
N LEU A 157 -2.78 19.85 -10.27
CA LEU A 157 -2.98 18.49 -9.79
C LEU A 157 -2.73 17.48 -10.91
N ALA A 158 -3.41 17.63 -12.04
CA ALA A 158 -3.29 16.74 -13.19
C ALA A 158 -1.83 16.62 -13.67
N ARG A 159 -1.12 17.74 -13.81
CA ARG A 159 0.29 17.76 -14.22
C ARG A 159 1.20 16.99 -13.26
N THR A 160 1.00 17.18 -11.96
CA THR A 160 1.85 16.56 -10.94
C THR A 160 1.60 15.07 -10.86
N THR A 161 0.34 14.66 -10.88
CA THR A 161 -0.03 13.25 -10.87
C THR A 161 0.42 12.55 -12.15
N PHE A 162 0.22 13.16 -13.32
CA PHE A 162 0.68 12.60 -14.59
C PHE A 162 2.19 12.33 -14.56
N LYS A 163 2.98 13.31 -14.09
CA LYS A 163 4.43 13.15 -13.93
C LYS A 163 4.77 11.97 -13.00
N ARG A 164 4.06 11.81 -11.87
CA ARG A 164 4.27 10.68 -10.95
C ARG A 164 3.97 9.34 -11.62
N ILE A 165 2.87 9.22 -12.34
CA ILE A 165 2.47 7.99 -13.04
C ILE A 165 3.54 7.56 -14.05
N ILE A 166 4.02 8.49 -14.88
CA ILE A 166 5.01 8.16 -15.92
C ILE A 166 6.44 8.01 -15.38
N SER A 167 6.75 8.53 -14.18
CA SER A 167 8.13 8.55 -13.65
C SER A 167 8.37 7.53 -12.53
N THR A 168 7.34 6.82 -12.08
CA THR A 168 7.48 5.84 -10.98
C THR A 168 8.18 4.57 -11.50
N PRO A 169 9.31 4.14 -10.92
CA PRO A 169 10.08 2.99 -11.43
C PRO A 169 9.26 1.70 -11.57
N CYS A 170 8.40 1.41 -10.58
CA CYS A 170 7.51 0.25 -10.62
C CYS A 170 6.53 0.30 -11.80
N LEU A 171 5.93 1.46 -12.09
CA LEU A 171 5.01 1.63 -13.23
C LEU A 171 5.75 1.57 -14.57
N LEU A 172 6.95 2.16 -14.65
CA LEU A 172 7.80 2.06 -15.84
C LEU A 172 8.12 0.60 -16.18
N ALA A 173 8.44 -0.22 -15.17
CA ALA A 173 8.66 -1.66 -15.38
C ALA A 173 7.39 -2.37 -15.87
N VAL A 174 6.22 -2.04 -15.31
CA VAL A 174 4.93 -2.57 -15.80
C VAL A 174 4.69 -2.15 -17.25
N TYR A 175 4.87 -0.89 -17.61
CA TYR A 175 4.68 -0.41 -18.98
C TYR A 175 5.63 -1.09 -19.96
N ALA A 176 6.90 -1.28 -19.59
CA ALA A 176 7.87 -2.02 -20.38
C ALA A 176 7.44 -3.50 -20.56
N ALA A 177 6.98 -4.15 -19.49
CA ALA A 177 6.51 -5.53 -19.54
C ALA A 177 5.28 -5.70 -20.44
N LEU A 178 4.29 -4.81 -20.30
CA LEU A 178 3.11 -4.78 -21.16
C LEU A 178 3.47 -4.53 -22.62
N PHE A 179 4.43 -3.64 -22.89
CA PHE A 179 4.90 -3.39 -24.24
C PHE A 179 5.52 -4.65 -24.87
N LEU A 180 6.42 -5.34 -24.16
CA LEU A 180 7.00 -6.60 -24.65
C LEU A 180 5.93 -7.67 -24.87
N GLN A 181 4.96 -7.75 -23.96
CA GLN A 181 3.89 -8.71 -24.04
C GLN A 181 2.98 -8.48 -25.27
N VAL A 182 2.55 -7.23 -25.50
CA VAL A 182 1.69 -6.86 -26.63
C VAL A 182 2.40 -7.05 -27.96
N THR A 183 3.68 -6.70 -28.03
CA THR A 183 4.52 -6.88 -29.22
C THR A 183 4.98 -8.33 -29.42
N LYS A 184 4.74 -9.20 -28.43
CA LYS A 184 5.24 -10.60 -28.38
C LYS A 184 6.77 -10.69 -28.52
N LEU A 185 7.48 -9.63 -28.14
CA LEU A 185 8.93 -9.63 -28.12
C LEU A 185 9.42 -10.37 -26.87
N PRO A 186 10.38 -11.31 -27.00
CA PRO A 186 10.95 -11.95 -25.84
C PRO A 186 11.78 -10.94 -25.05
N LEU A 187 11.81 -11.12 -23.72
CA LEU A 187 12.75 -10.40 -22.88
C LEU A 187 14.19 -10.82 -23.27
N PRO A 188 15.09 -9.89 -23.63
CA PRO A 188 16.44 -10.26 -24.04
C PRO A 188 17.14 -11.05 -22.93
N GLY A 189 17.81 -12.16 -23.28
CA GLY A 189 18.38 -13.08 -22.28
C GLY A 189 19.36 -12.42 -21.31
N VAL A 190 20.12 -11.41 -21.75
CA VAL A 190 20.99 -10.61 -20.89
C VAL A 190 20.20 -9.86 -19.82
N VAL A 191 19.06 -9.27 -20.19
CA VAL A 191 18.18 -8.55 -19.26
C VAL A 191 17.51 -9.54 -18.31
N ASP A 192 17.03 -10.69 -18.81
CA ASP A 192 16.41 -11.71 -17.95
C ASP A 192 17.38 -12.28 -16.91
N ASN A 193 18.62 -12.56 -17.31
CA ASN A 193 19.68 -13.05 -16.41
C ASN A 193 20.02 -12.02 -15.32
N LEU A 194 19.93 -10.72 -15.62
CA LEU A 194 20.14 -9.65 -14.64
C LEU A 194 18.93 -9.46 -13.72
N LEU A 195 17.71 -9.52 -14.25
CA LEU A 195 16.49 -9.30 -13.48
C LEU A 195 16.16 -10.47 -12.55
N THR A 196 16.52 -11.70 -12.91
CA THR A 196 16.21 -12.91 -12.11
C THR A 196 16.71 -12.82 -10.67
N PRO A 197 18.01 -12.64 -10.38
CA PRO A 197 18.50 -12.55 -9.00
C PRO A 197 17.90 -11.36 -8.24
N LEU A 198 17.66 -10.22 -8.92
CA LEU A 198 17.03 -9.05 -8.32
C LEU A 198 15.58 -9.32 -7.90
N ALA A 199 14.81 -9.99 -8.76
CA ALA A 199 13.45 -10.39 -8.46
C ALA A 199 13.41 -11.41 -7.31
N THR A 200 14.29 -12.41 -7.32
CA THR A 200 14.39 -13.40 -6.24
C THR A 200 14.78 -12.77 -4.90
N ALA A 201 15.64 -11.75 -4.91
CA ALA A 201 16.03 -11.02 -3.71
C ALA A 201 14.89 -10.16 -3.11
N ASN A 202 13.87 -9.81 -3.90
CA ASN A 202 12.80 -8.91 -3.46
C ASN A 202 12.08 -9.43 -2.22
N LYS A 203 11.60 -10.67 -2.25
CA LYS A 203 10.82 -11.28 -1.16
C LYS A 203 11.53 -11.25 0.20
N PRO A 204 12.75 -11.79 0.37
CA PRO A 204 13.44 -11.76 1.66
C PRO A 204 13.78 -10.32 2.09
N VAL A 205 14.19 -9.44 1.18
CA VAL A 205 14.54 -8.05 1.51
C VAL A 205 13.31 -7.24 1.92
N ALA A 206 12.17 -7.42 1.24
CA ALA A 206 10.90 -6.80 1.58
C ALA A 206 10.41 -7.21 2.97
N LEU A 207 10.43 -8.51 3.27
CA LEU A 207 10.00 -9.03 4.57
C LEU A 207 10.95 -8.62 5.70
N LEU A 208 12.27 -8.59 5.45
CA LEU A 208 13.24 -8.09 6.41
C LEU A 208 13.02 -6.59 6.69
N ALA A 209 12.82 -5.78 5.65
CA ALA A 209 12.52 -4.35 5.78
C ALA A 209 11.24 -4.10 6.59
N LEU A 210 10.17 -4.88 6.34
CA LEU A 210 8.94 -4.83 7.14
C LEU A 210 9.21 -5.13 8.62
N GLY A 211 10.08 -6.09 8.93
CA GLY A 211 10.51 -6.40 10.29
C GLY A 211 11.27 -5.25 10.96
N ILE A 212 12.25 -4.67 10.26
CA ILE A 212 13.06 -3.54 10.74
C ILE A 212 12.20 -2.28 10.95
N MET A 213 11.20 -2.05 10.09
CA MET A 213 10.31 -0.89 10.22
C MET A 213 9.19 -1.07 11.23
N LEU A 214 8.99 -2.30 11.73
CA LEU A 214 7.91 -2.58 12.66
C LEU A 214 8.13 -1.83 13.97
N ASN A 215 7.28 -0.85 14.21
CA ASN A 215 7.24 -0.07 15.43
C ASN A 215 5.79 0.12 15.87
N LEU A 216 5.43 -0.45 17.02
CA LEU A 216 4.07 -0.46 17.56
C LEU A 216 3.81 0.64 18.59
N ASN A 217 4.65 1.68 18.62
CA ASN A 217 4.48 2.78 19.56
C ASN A 217 3.29 3.68 19.16
N ILE A 218 2.14 3.45 19.78
CA ILE A 218 0.92 4.24 19.55
C ILE A 218 0.71 5.20 20.72
N ARG A 219 0.76 6.50 20.41
CA ARG A 219 0.43 7.55 21.38
C ARG A 219 -1.07 7.60 21.64
N ARG A 220 -1.46 7.82 22.90
CA ARG A 220 -2.87 7.90 23.32
C ARG A 220 -3.67 8.94 22.52
N GLU A 221 -3.04 10.05 22.16
CA GLU A 221 -3.67 11.16 21.45
C GLU A 221 -4.04 10.83 20.00
N GLN A 222 -3.36 9.85 19.41
CA GLN A 222 -3.53 9.44 18.01
C GLN A 222 -4.52 8.27 17.86
N ARG A 223 -4.88 7.63 18.99
CA ARG A 223 -5.62 6.37 19.04
C ARG A 223 -7.02 6.47 18.41
N GLN A 224 -7.74 7.55 18.64
CA GLN A 224 -9.11 7.68 18.13
C GLN A 224 -9.16 7.77 16.60
N GLY A 225 -8.25 8.54 15.99
CA GLY A 225 -8.11 8.62 14.54
C GLY A 225 -7.71 7.27 13.93
N LEU A 226 -6.76 6.58 14.55
CA LEU A 226 -6.31 5.24 14.13
C LEU A 226 -7.44 4.20 14.21
N ILE A 227 -8.17 4.12 15.32
CA ILE A 227 -9.30 3.18 15.47
C ILE A 227 -10.36 3.45 14.40
N CYS A 228 -10.68 4.72 14.16
CA CYS A 228 -11.66 5.09 13.15
C CYS A 228 -11.20 4.73 11.73
N LEU A 229 -9.91 4.97 11.42
CA LEU A 229 -9.30 4.58 10.15
C LEU A 229 -9.34 3.05 9.97
N LEU A 230 -8.87 2.30 10.96
CA LEU A 230 -8.84 0.84 10.92
C LEU A 230 -10.23 0.25 10.76
N GLY A 231 -11.20 0.74 11.53
CA GLY A 231 -12.59 0.30 11.44
C GLY A 231 -13.22 0.63 10.08
N ALA A 232 -12.95 1.81 9.53
CA ALA A 232 -13.39 2.17 8.17
C ALA A 232 -12.76 1.24 7.12
N ARG A 233 -11.44 1.03 7.19
CA ARG A 233 -10.70 0.22 6.22
C ARG A 233 -11.11 -1.24 6.25
N TYR A 234 -11.02 -1.88 7.42
CA TYR A 234 -11.38 -3.28 7.54
C TYR A 234 -12.89 -3.49 7.41
N GLY A 235 -13.74 -2.51 7.74
CA GLY A 235 -15.17 -2.59 7.46
C GLY A 235 -15.49 -2.55 5.96
N VAL A 236 -14.84 -1.69 5.19
CA VAL A 236 -14.96 -1.70 3.73
C VAL A 236 -14.39 -2.99 3.14
N ALA A 237 -13.21 -3.42 3.60
CA ALA A 237 -12.54 -4.62 3.10
C ALA A 237 -13.38 -5.89 3.37
N LEU A 238 -13.81 -6.10 4.62
CA LEU A 238 -14.61 -7.26 5.01
C LEU A 238 -16.03 -7.20 4.42
N GLY A 239 -16.62 -6.00 4.34
CA GLY A 239 -17.92 -5.81 3.69
C GLY A 239 -17.88 -6.22 2.21
N LEU A 240 -16.88 -5.74 1.46
CA LEU A 240 -16.69 -6.10 0.06
C LEU A 240 -16.33 -7.59 -0.11
N ALA A 241 -15.46 -8.12 0.74
CA ALA A 241 -15.13 -9.54 0.77
C ALA A 241 -16.36 -10.41 1.02
N GLY A 242 -17.21 -10.04 1.97
CA GLY A 242 -18.48 -10.73 2.26
C GLY A 242 -19.46 -10.64 1.10
N LEU A 243 -19.58 -9.48 0.46
CA LEU A 243 -20.42 -9.29 -0.72
C LEU A 243 -19.98 -10.21 -1.88
N LEU A 244 -18.67 -10.24 -2.16
CA LEU A 244 -18.10 -11.11 -3.19
C LEU A 244 -18.29 -12.59 -2.87
N ALA A 245 -18.12 -12.98 -1.62
CA ALA A 245 -18.28 -14.36 -1.19
C ALA A 245 -19.73 -14.86 -1.26
N LEU A 246 -20.70 -14.02 -0.88
CA LEU A 246 -22.10 -14.41 -0.79
C LEU A 246 -22.85 -14.30 -2.12
N PHE A 247 -22.63 -13.21 -2.86
CA PHE A 247 -23.46 -12.87 -4.02
C PHE A 247 -22.75 -13.10 -5.35
N PHE A 248 -21.43 -13.19 -5.36
CA PHE A 248 -20.64 -13.34 -6.59
C PHE A 248 -19.64 -14.51 -6.55
N PRO A 249 -19.95 -15.68 -5.95
CA PRO A 249 -18.98 -16.77 -5.75
C PRO A 249 -18.34 -17.31 -7.04
N ALA A 250 -18.99 -17.10 -8.20
CA ALA A 250 -18.49 -17.51 -9.51
C ALA A 250 -17.76 -16.39 -10.28
N ALA A 251 -17.59 -15.19 -9.70
CA ALA A 251 -16.95 -14.07 -10.37
C ALA A 251 -15.44 -14.28 -10.62
N LEU A 252 -14.82 -15.13 -9.81
CA LEU A 252 -13.40 -15.51 -9.94
C LEU A 252 -13.24 -17.03 -9.88
N PRO A 253 -12.26 -17.59 -10.60
CA PRO A 253 -11.80 -18.95 -10.39
C PRO A 253 -11.45 -19.23 -8.91
N PRO A 254 -11.71 -20.43 -8.37
CA PRO A 254 -11.49 -20.76 -6.96
C PRO A 254 -10.06 -20.48 -6.46
N ASN A 255 -9.06 -20.71 -7.31
CA ASN A 255 -7.64 -20.46 -7.01
C ASN A 255 -7.29 -18.98 -6.88
N LEU A 256 -8.08 -18.06 -7.46
CA LEU A 256 -7.83 -16.62 -7.41
C LEU A 256 -8.59 -15.91 -6.30
N TYR A 257 -9.58 -16.57 -5.69
CA TYR A 257 -10.43 -15.98 -4.66
C TYR A 257 -9.63 -15.55 -3.42
N ALA A 258 -8.84 -16.47 -2.84
CA ALA A 258 -8.09 -16.19 -1.62
C ALA A 258 -7.00 -15.09 -1.81
N PRO A 259 -6.19 -15.09 -2.89
CA PRO A 259 -5.28 -13.98 -3.18
C PRO A 259 -5.97 -12.62 -3.26
N VAL A 260 -7.14 -12.54 -3.92
CA VAL A 260 -7.89 -11.28 -4.07
C VAL A 260 -8.49 -10.82 -2.74
N LEU A 261 -9.01 -11.74 -1.93
CA LEU A 261 -9.49 -11.41 -0.59
C LEU A 261 -8.39 -10.84 0.31
N VAL A 262 -7.18 -11.41 0.24
CA VAL A 262 -6.01 -10.87 0.95
C VAL A 262 -5.60 -9.51 0.39
N ALA A 263 -5.65 -9.31 -0.92
CA ALA A 263 -5.39 -8.00 -1.53
C ALA A 263 -6.37 -6.93 -1.05
N ILE A 264 -7.66 -7.24 -0.90
CA ILE A 264 -8.67 -6.33 -0.34
C ILE A 264 -8.36 -6.00 1.13
N CYS A 265 -7.92 -6.99 1.90
CA CYS A 265 -7.60 -6.83 3.32
C CYS A 265 -6.18 -6.31 3.58
N ALA A 266 -5.46 -5.88 2.55
CA ALA A 266 -4.06 -5.51 2.65
C ALA A 266 -3.84 -4.19 3.43
N PRO A 267 -2.61 -3.94 3.93
CA PRO A 267 -2.30 -2.80 4.79
C PRO A 267 -2.50 -1.44 4.12
N VAL A 268 -2.45 -0.38 4.93
CA VAL A 268 -2.40 1.01 4.43
C VAL A 268 -1.17 1.18 3.52
N PRO A 269 -1.30 1.87 2.37
CA PRO A 269 -0.18 2.14 1.48
C PRO A 269 0.95 2.85 2.22
N LEU A 270 2.18 2.38 2.02
CA LEU A 270 3.36 3.08 2.52
C LEU A 270 3.47 4.52 1.95
N LEU A 271 2.97 4.74 0.73
CA LEU A 271 2.86 6.06 0.10
C LEU A 271 2.08 7.07 0.95
N SER A 272 1.17 6.63 1.82
CA SER A 272 0.47 7.52 2.75
C SER A 272 1.42 8.19 3.75
N VAL A 273 2.52 7.54 4.15
CA VAL A 273 3.57 8.16 4.99
C VAL A 273 4.31 9.24 4.21
N GLN A 274 4.66 8.95 2.95
CA GLN A 274 5.34 9.91 2.08
C GLN A 274 4.48 11.14 1.81
N TYR A 275 3.20 10.94 1.50
CA TYR A 275 2.25 12.05 1.33
C TYR A 275 2.03 12.82 2.63
N ALA A 276 2.01 12.13 3.79
CA ALA A 276 1.92 12.83 5.07
C ALA A 276 3.12 13.77 5.29
N VAL A 277 4.33 13.36 4.93
CA VAL A 277 5.51 14.23 4.98
C VAL A 277 5.41 15.36 3.95
N GLU A 278 5.12 15.04 2.68
CA GLU A 278 5.03 16.00 1.56
C GLU A 278 4.04 17.13 1.85
N PHE A 279 2.89 16.82 2.47
CA PHE A 279 1.82 17.77 2.77
C PHE A 279 1.81 18.24 4.23
N ALA A 280 2.92 18.05 4.97
CA ALA A 280 3.08 18.49 6.35
C ALA A 280 1.95 18.02 7.30
N CYS A 281 1.42 16.83 7.05
CA CYS A 281 0.49 16.13 7.93
C CYS A 281 1.25 15.31 8.99
N ASN A 282 0.54 14.70 9.93
CA ASN A 282 1.15 13.89 10.99
C ASN A 282 1.69 12.55 10.45
N SER A 283 2.93 12.53 9.94
CA SER A 283 3.60 11.34 9.42
C SER A 283 3.73 10.21 10.45
N GLY A 284 3.80 10.55 11.74
CA GLY A 284 3.78 9.56 12.82
C GLY A 284 2.48 8.76 12.90
N VAL A 285 1.32 9.40 12.64
CA VAL A 285 0.02 8.69 12.55
C VAL A 285 -0.04 7.81 11.30
N ALA A 286 0.46 8.28 10.15
CA ALA A 286 0.55 7.45 8.95
C ALA A 286 1.41 6.21 9.18
N ALA A 287 2.58 6.38 9.82
CA ALA A 287 3.50 5.28 10.10
C ALA A 287 2.89 4.28 11.09
N ALA A 288 2.24 4.78 12.16
CA ALA A 288 1.49 3.94 13.09
C ALA A 288 0.35 3.17 12.41
N ALA A 289 -0.38 3.80 11.49
CA ALA A 289 -1.42 3.15 10.70
C ALA A 289 -0.84 2.05 9.80
N CYS A 290 0.27 2.31 9.10
CA CYS A 290 0.95 1.31 8.27
C CYS A 290 1.42 0.11 9.12
N ASN A 291 2.08 0.36 10.26
CA ASN A 291 2.59 -0.71 11.12
C ASN A 291 1.47 -1.55 11.74
N LEU A 292 0.42 -0.90 12.25
CA LEU A 292 -0.71 -1.63 12.85
C LEU A 292 -1.49 -2.41 11.81
N THR A 293 -1.69 -1.85 10.62
CA THR A 293 -2.34 -2.59 9.53
C THR A 293 -1.47 -3.71 8.97
N ASN A 294 -0.13 -3.59 8.95
CA ASN A 294 0.74 -4.72 8.60
C ASN A 294 0.49 -5.92 9.53
N VAL A 295 0.38 -5.70 10.85
CA VAL A 295 0.10 -6.77 11.81
C VAL A 295 -1.32 -7.34 11.65
N LEU A 296 -2.33 -6.47 11.57
CA LEU A 296 -3.73 -6.90 11.46
C LEU A 296 -4.02 -7.62 10.13
N SER A 297 -3.53 -7.07 9.02
CA SER A 297 -3.65 -7.68 7.70
C SER A 297 -2.86 -8.98 7.61
N PHE A 298 -1.75 -9.13 8.35
CA PHE A 298 -1.07 -10.41 8.46
C PHE A 298 -1.95 -11.48 9.14
N GLY A 299 -2.60 -11.13 10.25
CA GLY A 299 -3.55 -12.02 10.91
C GLY A 299 -4.71 -12.43 9.98
N LEU A 300 -5.27 -11.47 9.22
CA LEU A 300 -6.30 -11.73 8.23
C LEU A 300 -5.80 -12.60 7.07
N LEU A 301 -4.57 -12.37 6.61
CA LEU A 301 -3.94 -13.17 5.56
C LEU A 301 -3.81 -14.63 5.98
N VAL A 302 -3.32 -14.89 7.21
CA VAL A 302 -3.25 -16.24 7.77
C VAL A 302 -4.65 -16.85 7.83
N ALA A 303 -5.62 -16.13 8.39
CA ALA A 303 -7.00 -16.59 8.50
C ALA A 303 -7.63 -16.93 7.13
N VAL A 304 -7.45 -16.08 6.12
CA VAL A 304 -7.95 -16.33 4.75
C VAL A 304 -7.23 -17.54 4.15
N SER A 305 -5.91 -17.66 4.32
CA SER A 305 -5.13 -18.78 3.77
C SER A 305 -5.50 -20.13 4.39
N THR A 306 -5.98 -20.17 5.64
CA THR A 306 -6.40 -21.39 6.32
C THR A 306 -7.89 -21.69 6.14
N CYS A 307 -8.75 -20.66 6.09
CA CYS A 307 -10.20 -20.81 6.09
C CYS A 307 -10.82 -20.85 4.68
N VAL A 308 -10.09 -20.40 3.66
CA VAL A 308 -10.52 -20.53 2.26
C VAL A 308 -9.67 -21.64 1.62
N PRO A 309 -10.17 -22.89 1.56
CA PRO A 309 -9.46 -23.95 0.86
C PRO A 309 -9.24 -23.55 -0.60
N ALA A 310 -8.16 -24.05 -1.20
CA ALA A 310 -7.83 -23.87 -2.61
C ALA A 310 -8.97 -24.29 -3.59
N TYR A 311 -10.00 -24.98 -3.09
CA TYR A 311 -11.11 -25.54 -3.87
C TYR A 311 -12.51 -25.07 -3.43
N GLY A 312 -12.61 -23.90 -2.80
CA GLY A 312 -13.89 -23.22 -2.59
C GLY A 312 -14.79 -23.84 -1.51
N VAL A 313 -15.66 -22.99 -0.97
CA VAL A 313 -16.72 -23.35 -0.01
C VAL A 313 -16.24 -23.70 1.40
N GLY A 314 -15.62 -22.72 2.06
CA GLY A 314 -15.45 -22.66 3.51
C GLY A 314 -15.76 -21.27 4.08
N VAL A 315 -16.65 -20.49 3.44
CA VAL A 315 -16.75 -19.04 3.67
C VAL A 315 -17.74 -18.67 4.79
N MET A 316 -18.02 -19.54 5.76
CA MET A 316 -18.98 -19.23 6.83
C MET A 316 -18.52 -18.10 7.77
N GLY A 317 -17.21 -17.86 7.92
CA GLY A 317 -16.68 -16.83 8.82
C GLY A 317 -16.67 -15.39 8.28
N ILE A 318 -16.53 -15.21 6.96
CA ILE A 318 -16.37 -13.88 6.34
C ILE A 318 -17.68 -13.06 6.44
N PRO A 319 -18.88 -13.61 6.19
CA PRO A 319 -20.15 -12.90 6.37
C PRO A 319 -20.40 -12.39 7.79
N MET A 320 -20.00 -13.15 8.81
CA MET A 320 -20.17 -12.77 10.22
C MET A 320 -19.21 -11.64 10.64
N LEU A 321 -17.98 -11.66 10.11
CA LEU A 321 -17.03 -10.56 10.30
C LEU A 321 -17.46 -9.31 9.53
N ALA A 322 -18.00 -9.50 8.31
CA ALA A 322 -18.51 -8.42 7.47
C ALA A 322 -19.70 -7.69 8.12
N SER A 323 -20.67 -8.42 8.69
CA SER A 323 -21.84 -7.83 9.34
C SER A 323 -21.43 -6.99 10.56
N SER A 324 -20.49 -7.48 11.37
CA SER A 324 -19.94 -6.76 12.52
C SER A 324 -19.19 -5.49 12.10
N ALA A 325 -18.42 -5.55 11.02
CA ALA A 325 -17.61 -4.43 10.55
C ALA A 325 -18.46 -3.36 9.82
N LEU A 326 -19.49 -3.76 9.06
CA LEU A 326 -20.49 -2.86 8.48
C LEU A 326 -21.33 -2.20 9.57
N CYS A 327 -21.68 -2.93 10.63
CA CYS A 327 -22.35 -2.38 11.80
C CYS A 327 -21.48 -1.30 12.47
N PHE A 328 -20.18 -1.54 12.64
CA PHE A 328 -19.25 -0.54 13.16
C PHE A 328 -19.23 0.74 12.31
N ILE A 329 -19.13 0.63 10.99
CA ILE A 329 -19.19 1.79 10.09
C ILE A 329 -20.53 2.51 10.23
N GLY A 330 -21.64 1.77 10.22
CA GLY A 330 -23.00 2.32 10.37
C GLY A 330 -23.17 3.09 11.68
N VAL A 331 -22.78 2.48 12.81
CA VAL A 331 -22.79 3.12 14.13
C VAL A 331 -21.87 4.34 14.15
N ARG A 332 -20.70 4.27 13.51
CA ARG A 332 -19.79 5.42 13.47
C ARG A 332 -20.32 6.57 12.62
N LEU A 333 -21.09 6.28 11.58
CA LEU A 333 -21.75 7.29 10.74
C LEU A 333 -22.94 7.95 11.45
N THR A 334 -23.57 7.27 12.42
CA THR A 334 -24.71 7.82 13.20
C THR A 334 -24.28 8.55 14.47
N LEU A 335 -23.12 8.24 15.04
CA LEU A 335 -22.54 8.96 16.17
C LEU A 335 -22.11 10.39 15.79
N PRO A 336 -22.01 11.32 16.77
CA PRO A 336 -21.45 12.65 16.53
C PRO A 336 -20.09 12.54 15.84
N ARG A 337 -19.98 13.19 14.68
CA ARG A 337 -18.77 13.12 13.85
C ARG A 337 -17.57 13.61 14.64
N ILE A 338 -16.42 12.96 14.44
CA ILE A 338 -15.17 13.40 15.05
C ILE A 338 -14.87 14.80 14.48
N SER A 339 -14.65 15.76 15.38
CA SER A 339 -14.29 17.14 15.06
C SER A 339 -13.08 17.54 15.90
N GLY A 340 -12.30 18.50 15.38
CA GLY A 340 -11.07 18.98 16.02
C GLY A 340 -9.79 18.49 15.34
N SER A 341 -8.68 18.61 16.08
CA SER A 341 -7.31 18.34 15.63
C SER A 341 -6.74 17.12 16.36
N LEU A 342 -6.02 16.25 15.65
CA LEU A 342 -5.14 15.26 16.24
C LEU A 342 -3.93 16.02 16.79
N LYS A 343 -3.80 16.11 18.13
CA LYS A 343 -2.72 16.85 18.78
C LYS A 343 -1.36 16.53 18.13
N PRO A 344 -0.55 17.56 17.82
CA PRO A 344 0.75 17.34 17.19
C PRO A 344 1.68 16.57 18.12
N SER A 345 2.56 15.77 17.52
CA SER A 345 3.65 15.12 18.24
C SER A 345 4.41 16.17 19.04
N GLY A 346 4.56 15.96 20.35
CA GLY A 346 5.49 16.74 21.17
C GLY A 346 6.93 16.55 20.69
N SER A 347 7.34 17.35 19.72
CA SER A 347 8.71 17.78 19.47
C SER A 347 8.74 19.30 19.76
N PRO A 348 9.80 19.83 20.39
CA PRO A 348 9.86 21.26 20.68
C PRO A 348 9.81 22.05 19.38
N GLU A 349 8.90 23.02 19.30
CA GLU A 349 8.88 24.10 18.31
C GLU A 349 8.93 23.67 16.82
N ALA A 350 7.82 23.10 16.32
CA ALA A 350 7.47 23.35 14.92
C ALA A 350 7.08 24.84 14.81
N HIS A 351 8.06 25.69 14.51
CA HIS A 351 7.84 27.09 14.18
C HIS A 351 6.64 27.21 13.24
N ARG A 352 5.68 28.06 13.62
CA ARG A 352 4.60 28.51 12.74
C ARG A 352 5.21 29.24 11.55
N PHE A 353 5.65 28.51 10.54
CA PHE A 353 6.03 29.13 9.30
C PHE A 353 4.75 29.34 8.49
N SER A 354 4.41 30.61 8.29
CA SER A 354 3.47 30.99 7.25
C SER A 354 3.96 30.44 5.91
N SER A 355 3.03 30.10 5.02
CA SER A 355 3.32 29.62 3.65
C SER A 355 4.15 30.59 2.81
N SER A 356 4.44 31.79 3.32
CA SER A 356 5.26 32.85 2.73
C SER A 356 6.65 33.01 3.36
N SER A 357 7.01 32.23 4.39
CA SER A 357 8.32 32.37 5.04
C SER A 357 9.46 31.87 4.13
N PRO A 358 10.56 32.64 3.99
CA PRO A 358 11.76 32.21 3.27
C PRO A 358 12.34 30.88 3.77
N ALA A 359 12.19 30.58 5.07
CA ALA A 359 12.65 29.33 5.67
C ALA A 359 11.80 28.12 5.24
N PHE A 360 10.48 28.27 5.11
CA PHE A 360 9.59 27.22 4.59
C PHE A 360 9.86 26.93 3.11
N LEU A 361 10.18 27.96 2.32
CA LEU A 361 10.59 27.81 0.92
C LEU A 361 11.98 27.18 0.78
N ALA A 362 12.89 27.42 1.73
CA ALA A 362 14.20 26.78 1.77
C ALA A 362 14.10 25.30 2.16
N ASP A 363 13.21 24.95 3.10
CA ASP A 363 12.97 23.58 3.54
C ASP A 363 12.22 22.77 2.48
N GLN A 364 11.22 23.37 1.80
CA GLN A 364 10.63 22.77 0.60
C GLN A 364 11.64 22.60 -0.54
N LYS A 365 12.60 23.53 -0.69
CA LYS A 365 13.70 23.35 -1.63
C LYS A 365 14.57 22.18 -1.20
N ALA A 366 14.97 22.06 0.07
CA ALA A 366 15.81 20.96 0.57
C ALA A 366 15.13 19.59 0.42
N ILE A 367 13.81 19.50 0.69
CA ILE A 367 13.00 18.29 0.47
C ILE A 367 12.90 17.98 -1.03
N LYS A 368 12.64 18.99 -1.89
CA LYS A 368 12.75 18.83 -3.35
C LYS A 368 14.15 18.40 -3.78
N TRP A 369 15.22 18.93 -3.19
CA TRP A 369 16.60 18.57 -3.52
C TRP A 369 16.89 17.09 -3.21
N SER A 370 16.27 16.52 -2.17
CA SER A 370 16.34 15.08 -1.88
C SER A 370 15.52 14.23 -2.87
N GLU A 371 14.36 14.71 -3.32
CA GLU A 371 13.50 14.05 -4.32
C GLU A 371 14.09 14.10 -5.75
N TYR A 372 14.82 15.16 -6.09
CA TYR A 372 15.56 15.28 -7.36
C TYR A 372 16.95 14.62 -7.32
N GLY A 373 17.45 14.24 -6.14
CA GLY A 373 18.75 13.58 -5.98
C GLY A 373 18.83 12.24 -6.70
N ALA A 374 17.76 11.45 -6.70
CA ALA A 374 17.72 10.14 -7.38
C ALA A 374 17.71 10.26 -8.92
N ALA A 375 17.21 11.37 -9.48
CA ALA A 375 17.17 11.58 -10.93
C ALA A 375 18.45 12.23 -11.49
N ARG A 376 19.30 12.83 -10.64
CA ARG A 376 20.50 13.56 -11.09
C ARG A 376 21.77 12.70 -11.14
N TYR A 377 21.82 11.58 -10.42
CA TYR A 377 22.96 10.65 -10.50
C TYR A 377 23.02 9.84 -11.80
N LEU A 378 21.96 9.83 -12.62
CA LEU A 378 21.93 9.14 -13.91
C LEU A 378 22.30 10.03 -15.11
N TRP A 379 22.62 11.33 -14.90
CA TRP A 379 22.96 12.25 -16.00
C TRP A 379 24.32 12.96 -15.83
N LYS A 380 25.07 12.73 -14.75
CA LYS A 380 26.42 13.29 -14.55
C LYS A 380 27.53 12.26 -14.81
N ALA A 381 27.41 11.51 -15.91
CA ALA A 381 28.42 10.59 -16.42
C ALA A 381 28.75 10.85 -17.90
N GLU A 382 28.59 12.10 -18.36
CA GLU A 382 29.17 12.62 -19.60
C GLU A 382 29.66 14.06 -19.32
N GLU A 383 30.80 14.15 -18.64
CA GLU A 383 31.81 15.21 -18.84
C GLU A 383 33.16 14.52 -19.01
#